data_AF-A0A955MWZ0-F1
#
_entry.id   AF-A0A955MWZ0-F1
#
_cell.length_a   1.000
_cell.length_b   1.000
_cell.length_c   1.000
_cell.angle_alpha   90.00
_cell.angle_beta   90.00
_cell.angle_gamma   90.00
#
_symmetry.space_group_name_H-M   'P 1'
#
loop_
_entity.id
_entity.type
_entity.pdbx_description
1 polymer ?
#
loop_
_entity_poly.entity_id
_entity_poly.type
_entity_poly.pdbx_seq_one_letter_code
_entity_poly.pdbx_strand_id
1 'polypeptide(L)'
;MKSASGRISFGSLFQPRVYATLIGAGVFLISCLALRGDFAHSSRYLHQIAWGVVGLGMLGWMGSVSESNPNPKRGAGICLLQYLLLAVFLSIPVLSSDGDFYYGITRTMLWNRDLNTMEEGARFSNSWMVERAAEGSAHGFPYHPFPIGVSLLWIPFIGMGHIQATIKSLFDPTLTLNGYSKPYLDWLSIGTATIGAGFAIFGHFLLRLRFDHQISKRAIIGTLLATPGAFYCFRDMGFPHAASMASIACFLWVWLRDPDRIDWKQIFLLSVPLSISALVRWQNSLFALAPVVYWLSLFPHGADPLRGLSQKITRILGLGALCFVFCLPQLLIFRLRGPSWLSLQHGGPEEFSWSTPKFFSLAFDDRYGLLFWHPFYFLCGLGGVLYLSRGVNWRTLLWIGGFAVWCWAAFLGQSHAWALPIILALTFLPMAFVWTA
;
A
#
# COMPACT_ATOMS: atom_id res chain seq x y z
N MET A 1 -19.64 -51.64 -0.09
CA MET A 1 -20.75 -51.26 -0.99
C MET A 1 -20.70 -49.75 -1.21
N LYS A 2 -20.61 -49.39 -2.49
CA LYS A 2 -20.66 -48.08 -3.19
C LYS A 2 -20.48 -46.75 -2.42
N SER A 3 -19.31 -46.16 -2.69
CA SER A 3 -19.01 -44.73 -2.86
C SER A 3 -20.15 -43.88 -3.43
N ALA A 4 -20.43 -42.76 -2.78
CA ALA A 4 -21.06 -41.58 -3.39
C ALA A 4 -20.15 -40.36 -3.16
N SER A 5 -19.03 -40.30 -3.89
CA SER A 5 -18.24 -39.07 -4.05
C SER A 5 -18.90 -38.21 -5.13
N GLY A 6 -19.82 -37.35 -4.72
CA GLY A 6 -20.32 -36.26 -5.55
C GLY A 6 -19.19 -35.25 -5.80
N ARG A 7 -18.37 -35.48 -6.82
CA ARG A 7 -17.48 -34.45 -7.37
C ARG A 7 -18.35 -33.36 -7.97
N ILE A 8 -18.51 -32.25 -7.26
CA ILE A 8 -18.94 -30.99 -7.87
C ILE A 8 -17.84 -30.59 -8.85
N SER A 9 -18.13 -30.69 -10.13
CA SER A 9 -17.29 -30.21 -11.22
C SER A 9 -17.14 -28.68 -11.10
N PHE A 10 -15.98 -28.22 -10.65
CA PHE A 10 -15.60 -26.79 -10.57
C PHE A 10 -15.32 -26.14 -11.95
N GLY A 11 -15.81 -26.74 -13.04
CA GLY A 11 -15.71 -26.18 -14.40
C GLY A 11 -16.73 -25.08 -14.72
N SER A 12 -17.70 -24.81 -13.85
CA SER A 12 -18.81 -23.88 -14.13
C SER A 12 -18.54 -22.41 -13.83
N LEU A 13 -17.45 -22.07 -13.13
CA LEU A 13 -17.04 -20.67 -12.89
C LEU A 13 -16.20 -20.06 -14.02
N PHE A 14 -15.83 -20.86 -15.03
CA PHE A 14 -15.11 -20.43 -16.23
C PHE A 14 -16.05 -20.35 -17.44
N GLN A 15 -17.34 -20.07 -17.24
CA GLN A 15 -18.23 -19.88 -18.37
C GLN A 15 -17.94 -18.53 -19.06
N PRO A 16 -17.89 -18.48 -20.40
CA PRO A 16 -17.82 -17.25 -21.20
C PRO A 16 -18.83 -16.17 -20.77
N ARG A 17 -19.94 -16.59 -20.14
CA ARG A 17 -20.98 -15.72 -19.59
C ARG A 17 -20.48 -14.81 -18.46
N VAL A 18 -19.59 -15.24 -17.58
CA VAL A 18 -19.05 -14.39 -16.49
C VAL A 18 -18.12 -13.31 -17.06
N TYR A 19 -17.31 -13.67 -18.05
CA TYR A 19 -16.49 -12.71 -18.80
C TYR A 19 -17.37 -11.73 -19.57
N ALA A 20 -18.44 -12.20 -20.21
CA ALA A 20 -19.41 -11.34 -20.88
C ALA A 20 -20.12 -10.38 -19.91
N THR A 21 -20.39 -10.80 -18.67
CA THR A 21 -20.97 -9.91 -17.64
C THR A 21 -19.99 -8.85 -17.16
N LEU A 22 -18.72 -9.18 -16.96
CA LEU A 22 -17.69 -8.20 -16.57
C LEU A 22 -17.35 -7.23 -17.71
N ILE A 23 -17.28 -7.72 -18.94
CA ILE A 23 -17.14 -6.90 -20.15
C ILE A 23 -18.38 -6.02 -20.32
N GLY A 24 -19.58 -6.57 -20.12
CA GLY A 24 -20.85 -5.85 -20.17
C GLY A 24 -20.95 -4.74 -19.11
N ALA A 25 -20.49 -4.99 -17.88
CA ALA A 25 -20.41 -3.98 -16.83
C ALA A 25 -19.41 -2.86 -17.19
N GLY A 26 -18.27 -3.21 -17.80
CA GLY A 26 -17.31 -2.25 -18.34
C GLY A 26 -17.91 -1.38 -19.45
N VAL A 27 -18.64 -1.98 -20.40
CA VAL A 27 -19.32 -1.26 -21.50
C VAL A 27 -20.46 -0.38 -20.98
N PHE A 28 -21.19 -0.81 -19.95
CA PHE A 28 -22.22 -0.01 -19.29
C PHE A 28 -21.63 1.23 -18.61
N LEU A 29 -20.51 1.08 -17.89
CA LEU A 29 -19.77 2.20 -17.30
C LEU A 29 -19.23 3.17 -18.36
N ILE A 30 -18.73 2.66 -19.50
CA ILE A 30 -18.33 3.49 -20.65
C ILE A 30 -19.52 4.30 -21.18
N SER A 31 -20.69 3.68 -21.30
CA SER A 31 -21.90 4.31 -21.82
C SER A 31 -22.38 5.43 -20.88
N CYS A 32 -22.33 5.19 -19.56
CA CYS A 32 -22.66 6.20 -18.55
C CYS A 32 -21.68 7.39 -18.53
N LEU A 33 -20.39 7.14 -18.77
CA LEU A 33 -19.36 8.19 -18.84
C LEU A 33 -19.43 8.97 -20.16
N ALA A 34 -19.73 8.31 -21.28
CA ALA A 34 -19.92 8.95 -22.59
C ALA A 34 -21.14 9.88 -22.60
N LEU A 35 -22.21 9.53 -21.89
CA LEU A 35 -23.41 10.36 -21.74
C LEU A 35 -23.19 11.66 -20.95
N ARG A 36 -22.09 11.80 -20.19
CA ARG A 36 -21.74 13.03 -19.46
C ARG A 36 -20.96 14.07 -20.26
N GLY A 37 -20.67 13.82 -21.56
CA GLY A 37 -20.19 14.85 -22.49
C GLY A 37 -18.74 15.30 -22.37
N ASP A 38 -17.92 14.68 -21.50
CA ASP A 38 -16.54 15.11 -21.25
C ASP A 38 -15.52 14.29 -22.07
N PHE A 39 -15.44 14.55 -23.37
CA PHE A 39 -14.74 13.70 -24.35
C PHE A 39 -13.20 13.70 -24.20
N ALA A 40 -12.61 14.80 -23.69
CA ALA A 40 -11.16 14.92 -23.50
C ALA A 40 -10.68 14.14 -22.25
N HIS A 41 -11.44 14.20 -21.15
CA HIS A 41 -11.17 13.38 -19.96
C HIS A 41 -11.43 11.89 -20.22
N SER A 42 -12.47 11.54 -20.99
CA SER A 42 -12.86 10.16 -21.27
C SER A 42 -11.87 9.37 -22.13
N SER A 43 -11.05 10.00 -22.98
CA SER A 43 -9.97 9.29 -23.70
C SER A 43 -8.97 8.58 -22.77
N ARG A 44 -8.65 9.20 -21.61
CA ARG A 44 -7.78 8.63 -20.58
C ARG A 44 -8.45 7.46 -19.87
N TYR A 45 -9.77 7.52 -19.65
CA TYR A 45 -10.56 6.43 -19.05
C TYR A 45 -10.78 5.27 -20.03
N LEU A 46 -10.98 5.55 -21.33
CA LEU A 46 -11.09 4.53 -22.38
C LEU A 46 -9.80 3.71 -22.52
N HIS A 47 -8.64 4.36 -22.42
CA HIS A 47 -7.34 3.67 -22.35
C HIS A 47 -7.27 2.75 -21.12
N GLN A 48 -7.69 3.22 -19.94
CA GLN A 48 -7.71 2.42 -18.71
C GLN A 48 -8.66 1.23 -18.78
N ILE A 49 -9.82 1.39 -19.43
CA ILE A 49 -10.80 0.31 -19.57
C ILE A 49 -10.31 -0.71 -20.59
N ALA A 50 -9.72 -0.26 -21.71
CA ALA A 50 -9.11 -1.14 -22.70
C ALA A 50 -7.97 -1.99 -22.08
N TRP A 51 -7.09 -1.36 -21.29
CA TRP A 51 -6.03 -2.09 -20.59
C TRP A 51 -6.53 -2.92 -19.42
N GLY A 52 -7.61 -2.51 -18.74
CA GLY A 52 -8.31 -3.30 -17.75
C GLY A 52 -8.88 -4.59 -18.37
N VAL A 53 -9.46 -4.51 -19.56
CA VAL A 53 -9.97 -5.67 -20.32
C VAL A 53 -8.82 -6.58 -20.76
N VAL A 54 -7.71 -6.03 -21.26
CA VAL A 54 -6.51 -6.81 -21.61
C VAL A 54 -5.90 -7.49 -20.38
N GLY A 55 -5.78 -6.76 -19.27
CA GLY A 55 -5.31 -7.29 -17.99
C GLY A 55 -6.19 -8.41 -17.46
N LEU A 56 -7.52 -8.25 -17.50
CA LEU A 56 -8.48 -9.28 -17.12
C LEU A 56 -8.40 -10.51 -18.04
N GLY A 57 -8.20 -10.32 -19.35
CA GLY A 57 -7.98 -11.40 -20.30
C GLY A 57 -6.69 -12.19 -20.03
N MET A 58 -5.59 -11.48 -19.75
CA MET A 58 -4.32 -12.12 -19.37
C MET A 58 -4.41 -12.86 -18.03
N LEU A 59 -5.13 -12.31 -17.06
CA LEU A 59 -5.37 -12.97 -15.78
C LEU A 59 -6.26 -14.21 -15.91
N GLY A 60 -7.27 -14.18 -16.77
CA GLY A 60 -8.07 -15.34 -17.13
C GLY A 60 -7.25 -16.44 -17.79
N TRP A 61 -6.38 -16.07 -18.73
CA TRP A 61 -5.44 -17.00 -19.37
C TRP A 61 -4.44 -17.60 -18.37
N MET A 62 -3.80 -16.79 -17.52
CA MET A 62 -2.88 -17.30 -16.48
C MET A 62 -3.60 -18.12 -15.39
N GLY A 63 -4.88 -17.86 -15.16
CA GLY A 63 -5.74 -18.68 -14.31
C GLY A 63 -5.91 -20.10 -14.86
N SER A 64 -5.91 -20.27 -16.19
CA SER A 64 -6.06 -21.56 -16.85
C SER A 64 -4.77 -22.40 -16.90
N VAL A 65 -3.60 -21.77 -16.76
CA VAL A 65 -2.27 -22.41 -16.88
C VAL A 65 -1.67 -22.80 -15.51
N SER A 66 -2.35 -22.47 -14.41
CA SER A 66 -1.80 -22.58 -13.06
C SER A 66 -1.97 -23.98 -12.44
N GLU A 67 -0.86 -24.57 -11.96
CA GLU A 67 -0.84 -25.67 -10.99
C GLU A 67 -1.83 -25.38 -9.83
N SER A 68 -2.55 -26.40 -9.34
CA SER A 68 -3.62 -26.19 -8.35
C SER A 68 -3.08 -25.67 -7.01
N ASN A 69 -1.88 -26.11 -6.59
CA ASN A 69 -1.31 -25.71 -5.31
C ASN A 69 0.23 -25.84 -5.28
N PRO A 70 0.98 -24.98 -5.99
CA PRO A 70 2.44 -24.98 -5.94
C PRO A 70 2.96 -24.69 -4.53
N ASN A 71 4.24 -25.01 -4.29
CA ASN A 71 4.90 -24.60 -3.05
C ASN A 71 4.86 -23.06 -2.91
N PRO A 72 4.90 -22.50 -1.68
CA PRO A 72 4.71 -21.07 -1.46
C PRO A 72 5.68 -20.17 -2.23
N LYS A 73 6.93 -20.62 -2.45
CA LYS A 73 7.95 -19.84 -3.19
C LYS A 73 7.59 -19.72 -4.67
N ARG A 74 7.23 -20.83 -5.31
CA ARG A 74 6.78 -20.85 -6.71
C ARG A 74 5.47 -20.08 -6.87
N GLY A 75 4.54 -20.21 -5.91
CA GLY A 75 3.31 -19.43 -5.87
C GLY A 75 3.54 -17.92 -5.79
N ALA A 76 4.49 -17.47 -4.96
CA ALA A 76 4.91 -16.07 -4.88
C ALA A 76 5.55 -15.61 -6.20
N GLY A 77 6.35 -16.45 -6.86
CA GLY A 77 6.91 -16.17 -8.19
C GLY A 77 5.83 -15.96 -9.27
N ILE A 78 4.74 -16.73 -9.23
CA ILE A 78 3.59 -16.52 -10.13
C ILE A 78 2.91 -15.18 -9.85
N CYS A 79 2.67 -14.85 -8.57
CA CYS A 79 2.06 -13.57 -8.20
C CYS A 79 2.94 -12.38 -8.59
N LEU A 80 4.26 -12.52 -8.42
CA LEU A 80 5.24 -11.54 -8.89
C LEU A 80 5.17 -11.35 -10.40
N LEU A 81 5.19 -12.45 -11.17
CA LEU A 81 5.10 -12.37 -12.63
C LEU A 81 3.81 -11.65 -13.07
N GLN A 82 2.68 -11.99 -12.47
CA GLN A 82 1.39 -11.33 -12.73
C GLN A 82 1.44 -9.84 -12.42
N TYR A 83 2.01 -9.48 -11.27
CA TYR A 83 2.21 -8.08 -10.90
C TYR A 83 3.09 -7.34 -11.91
N LEU A 84 4.20 -7.94 -12.35
CA LEU A 84 5.11 -7.32 -13.32
C LEU A 84 4.46 -7.16 -14.69
N LEU A 85 3.63 -8.12 -15.12
CA LEU A 85 2.83 -7.97 -16.33
C LEU A 85 1.84 -6.82 -16.20
N LEU A 86 1.12 -6.72 -15.09
CA LEU A 86 0.25 -5.58 -14.82
C LEU A 86 1.04 -4.26 -14.83
N ALA A 87 2.25 -4.25 -14.24
CA ALA A 87 3.11 -3.07 -14.30
C ALA A 87 3.47 -2.71 -15.74
N VAL A 88 3.88 -3.66 -16.58
CA VAL A 88 4.22 -3.39 -17.99
C VAL A 88 3.05 -2.76 -18.75
N PHE A 89 1.82 -3.24 -18.53
CA PHE A 89 0.65 -2.81 -19.30
C PHE A 89 -0.10 -1.61 -18.73
N LEU A 90 -0.03 -1.40 -17.41
CA LEU A 90 -0.77 -0.35 -16.72
C LEU A 90 0.11 0.83 -16.31
N SER A 91 1.44 0.71 -16.40
CA SER A 91 2.32 1.78 -15.91
C SER A 91 2.25 3.02 -16.77
N ILE A 92 1.94 4.15 -16.14
CA ILE A 92 2.04 5.47 -16.76
C ILE A 92 2.94 6.30 -15.86
N PRO A 93 4.16 6.66 -16.29
CA PRO A 93 5.07 7.45 -15.47
C PRO A 93 4.54 8.88 -15.36
N VAL A 94 3.80 9.15 -14.29
CA VAL A 94 3.30 10.49 -13.96
C VAL A 94 3.79 10.84 -12.56
N LEU A 95 4.32 12.05 -12.46
CA LEU A 95 4.56 12.72 -11.19
C LEU A 95 3.54 13.84 -11.07
N SER A 96 2.73 13.82 -10.02
CA SER A 96 1.72 14.85 -9.76
C SER A 96 1.29 14.87 -8.29
N SER A 97 0.65 15.97 -7.87
CA SER A 97 0.07 16.14 -6.54
C SER A 97 1.07 15.86 -5.42
N ASP A 98 0.80 14.88 -4.56
CA ASP A 98 1.65 14.55 -3.41
C ASP A 98 3.00 13.99 -3.85
N GLY A 99 3.04 13.36 -5.03
CA GLY A 99 4.25 12.77 -5.57
C GLY A 99 5.36 13.79 -5.78
N ASP A 100 5.00 15.04 -6.09
CA ASP A 100 5.96 16.13 -6.21
C ASP A 100 6.69 16.38 -4.88
N PHE A 101 5.99 16.32 -3.74
CA PHE A 101 6.60 16.53 -2.44
C PHE A 101 7.54 15.40 -2.05
N TYR A 102 7.13 14.16 -2.33
CA TYR A 102 7.96 13.00 -2.06
C TYR A 102 9.20 13.00 -2.95
N TYR A 103 9.04 13.30 -4.23
CA TYR A 103 10.16 13.30 -5.17
C TYR A 103 11.09 14.51 -5.01
N GLY A 104 10.53 15.68 -4.69
CA GLY A 104 11.29 16.88 -4.37
C GLY A 104 12.29 16.65 -3.24
N ILE A 105 11.91 15.88 -2.21
CA ILE A 105 12.83 15.45 -1.16
C ILE A 105 13.96 14.58 -1.70
N THR A 106 13.64 13.56 -2.51
CA THR A 106 14.68 12.69 -3.13
C THR A 106 15.65 13.51 -3.96
N ARG A 107 15.14 14.44 -4.77
CA ARG A 107 15.97 15.26 -5.65
C ARG A 107 16.82 16.26 -4.87
N THR A 108 16.28 17.00 -3.90
CA THR A 108 17.08 17.97 -3.16
C THR A 108 18.16 17.30 -2.32
N MET A 109 17.91 16.10 -1.77
CA MET A 109 18.94 15.28 -1.13
C MET A 109 20.10 14.92 -2.07
N LEU A 110 19.79 14.55 -3.32
CA LEU A 110 20.78 14.05 -4.28
C LEU A 110 21.56 15.16 -4.99
N TRP A 111 20.89 16.26 -5.37
CA TRP A 111 21.52 17.36 -6.11
C TRP A 111 21.97 18.50 -5.20
N ASN A 112 21.09 18.97 -4.33
CA ASN A 112 21.34 20.16 -3.51
C ASN A 112 22.03 19.81 -2.18
N ARG A 113 22.04 18.52 -1.79
CA ARG A 113 22.60 18.00 -0.53
C ARG A 113 22.00 18.65 0.71
N ASP A 114 20.74 19.03 0.61
CA ASP A 114 19.97 19.63 1.69
C ASP A 114 18.58 19.00 1.77
N LEU A 115 17.68 19.63 2.52
CA LEU A 115 16.27 19.28 2.62
C LEU A 115 15.38 20.47 2.24
N ASN A 116 15.87 21.43 1.46
CA ASN A 116 15.11 22.60 1.11
C ASN A 116 14.33 22.37 -0.20
N THR A 117 13.01 22.20 -0.11
CA THR A 117 12.16 21.93 -1.28
C THR A 117 11.61 23.19 -1.94
N MET A 118 12.16 24.39 -1.66
CA MET A 118 11.62 25.65 -2.16
C MET A 118 11.70 25.74 -3.69
N GLU A 119 12.81 25.30 -4.28
CA GLU A 119 12.98 25.27 -5.74
C GLU A 119 12.07 24.25 -6.42
N GLU A 120 11.67 23.19 -5.69
CA GLU A 120 10.83 22.12 -6.22
C GLU A 120 9.42 22.62 -6.51
N GLY A 121 8.85 23.45 -5.64
CA GLY A 121 7.51 24.02 -5.82
C GLY A 121 7.41 24.89 -7.08
N ALA A 122 8.48 25.60 -7.44
CA ALA A 122 8.52 26.42 -8.65
C ALA A 122 8.65 25.59 -9.95
N ARG A 123 9.18 24.36 -9.86
CA ARG A 123 9.47 23.50 -11.02
C ARG A 123 8.43 22.42 -11.26
N PHE A 124 7.86 21.86 -10.20
CA PHE A 124 6.68 21.00 -10.32
C PHE A 124 5.45 21.89 -10.40
N SER A 125 4.65 21.72 -11.46
CA SER A 125 3.57 22.63 -11.86
C SER A 125 2.34 22.60 -10.95
N ASN A 126 2.51 22.64 -9.63
CA ASN A 126 1.42 22.57 -8.67
C ASN A 126 1.43 23.79 -7.75
N SER A 127 0.44 24.67 -7.98
CA SER A 127 0.13 25.84 -7.15
C SER A 127 0.03 25.49 -5.67
N TRP A 128 -0.41 24.27 -5.35
CA TRP A 128 -0.48 23.75 -3.99
C TRP A 128 0.88 23.69 -3.27
N MET A 129 1.96 23.25 -3.93
CA MET A 129 3.28 23.21 -3.29
C MET A 129 3.84 24.61 -3.10
N VAL A 130 3.61 25.49 -4.07
CA VAL A 130 4.01 26.91 -3.99
C VAL A 130 3.26 27.62 -2.86
N GLU A 131 1.94 27.42 -2.77
CA GLU A 131 1.07 28.00 -1.75
C GLU A 131 1.49 27.53 -0.35
N ARG A 132 1.69 26.22 -0.17
CA ARG A 132 2.19 25.64 1.08
C ARG A 132 3.61 26.09 1.40
N ALA A 133 4.51 26.16 0.41
CA ALA A 133 5.87 26.64 0.63
C ALA A 133 5.89 28.10 1.12
N ALA A 134 4.93 28.92 0.66
CA ALA A 134 4.75 30.31 1.09
C ALA A 134 4.19 30.45 2.51
N GLU A 135 3.45 29.45 3.02
CA GLU A 135 3.04 29.40 4.45
C GLU A 135 4.26 29.34 5.38
N GLY A 136 5.41 28.87 4.87
CA GLY A 136 6.67 28.76 5.60
C GLY A 136 6.62 27.71 6.72
N SER A 137 7.79 27.25 7.13
CA SER A 137 7.93 26.44 8.35
C SER A 137 8.85 27.15 9.34
N ALA A 138 8.95 26.62 10.56
CA ALA A 138 9.96 27.09 11.49
C ALA A 138 11.35 26.99 10.83
N HIS A 139 12.23 27.96 11.14
CA HIS A 139 13.63 27.99 10.71
C HIS A 139 13.91 28.22 9.21
N GLY A 140 12.94 28.77 8.44
CA GLY A 140 13.18 29.20 7.06
C GLY A 140 13.16 28.08 6.02
N PHE A 141 12.70 26.88 6.41
CA PHE A 141 12.38 25.82 5.46
C PHE A 141 10.95 26.01 4.91
N PRO A 142 10.68 25.54 3.68
CA PRO A 142 9.31 25.44 3.19
C PRO A 142 8.54 24.37 3.97
N TYR A 143 7.24 24.59 4.11
CA TYR A 143 6.32 23.60 4.65
C TYR A 143 6.42 22.27 3.90
N HIS A 144 6.44 21.15 4.64
CA HIS A 144 6.44 19.82 4.03
C HIS A 144 5.60 18.83 4.85
N PRO A 145 4.44 18.39 4.34
CA PRO A 145 3.48 17.62 5.13
C PRO A 145 3.80 16.12 5.20
N PHE A 146 4.81 15.65 4.46
CA PHE A 146 4.97 14.23 4.18
C PHE A 146 6.22 13.60 4.80
N PRO A 147 6.14 12.34 5.23
CA PRO A 147 7.32 11.57 5.64
C PRO A 147 8.32 11.31 4.50
N ILE A 148 9.58 11.07 4.84
CA ILE A 148 10.67 10.87 3.86
C ILE A 148 10.84 9.44 3.36
N GLY A 149 10.09 8.47 3.87
CA GLY A 149 10.39 7.04 3.68
C GLY A 149 10.37 6.60 2.23
N VAL A 150 9.35 6.98 1.46
CA VAL A 150 9.32 6.64 0.03
C VAL A 150 10.43 7.36 -0.74
N SER A 151 10.77 8.59 -0.34
CA SER A 151 11.85 9.36 -0.94
C SER A 151 13.20 8.65 -0.81
N LEU A 152 13.46 8.05 0.36
CA LEU A 152 14.65 7.23 0.61
C LEU A 152 14.64 5.94 -0.22
N LEU A 153 13.49 5.28 -0.33
CA LEU A 153 13.35 4.04 -1.11
C LEU A 153 13.60 4.26 -2.60
N TRP A 154 13.37 5.46 -3.13
CA TRP A 154 13.64 5.79 -4.53
C TRP A 154 15.09 6.09 -4.84
N ILE A 155 15.93 6.48 -3.87
CA ILE A 155 17.34 6.83 -4.08
C ILE A 155 18.10 5.84 -4.98
N PRO A 156 18.09 4.51 -4.72
CA PRO A 156 18.82 3.58 -5.58
C PRO A 156 18.32 3.57 -7.02
N PHE A 157 17.01 3.74 -7.25
CA PHE A 157 16.42 3.78 -8.59
C PHE A 157 16.73 5.10 -9.30
N ILE A 158 16.67 6.22 -8.60
CA ILE A 158 17.08 7.52 -9.17
C ILE A 158 18.57 7.53 -9.50
N GLY A 159 19.40 6.83 -8.73
CA GLY A 159 20.80 6.58 -9.09
C GLY A 159 20.94 5.85 -10.43
N MET A 160 20.12 4.82 -10.70
CA MET A 160 20.07 4.16 -12.01
C MET A 160 19.57 5.10 -13.12
N GLY A 161 18.59 5.95 -12.82
CA GLY A 161 18.14 7.01 -13.71
C GLY A 161 19.24 8.01 -14.04
N HIS A 162 20.08 8.35 -13.07
CA HIS A 162 21.25 9.20 -13.27
C HIS A 162 22.27 8.55 -14.20
N ILE A 163 22.62 7.28 -13.97
CA ILE A 163 23.52 6.53 -14.85
C ILE A 163 22.97 6.52 -16.28
N GLN A 164 21.68 6.21 -16.46
CA GLN A 164 21.04 6.21 -17.78
C GLN A 164 21.06 7.60 -18.43
N ALA A 165 20.75 8.65 -17.67
CA ALA A 165 20.76 10.02 -18.17
C ALA A 165 22.17 10.43 -18.62
N THR A 166 23.20 10.11 -17.83
CA THR A 166 24.61 10.40 -18.17
C THR A 166 25.04 9.71 -19.47
N ILE A 167 24.64 8.44 -19.66
CA ILE A 167 24.92 7.74 -20.92
C ILE A 167 24.21 8.42 -22.09
N LYS A 168 22.93 8.78 -21.92
CA LYS A 168 22.15 9.46 -22.97
C LYS A 168 22.68 10.85 -23.30
N SER A 169 23.19 11.59 -22.33
CA SER A 169 23.76 12.93 -22.57
C SER A 169 25.03 12.90 -23.42
N LEU A 170 25.70 11.75 -23.55
CA LEU A 170 26.81 11.59 -24.50
C LEU A 170 26.36 11.70 -25.97
N PHE A 171 25.08 11.40 -26.24
CA PHE A 171 24.49 11.40 -27.58
C PHE A 171 23.47 12.53 -27.79
N ASP A 172 22.94 13.09 -26.71
CA ASP A 172 22.02 14.23 -26.71
C ASP A 172 22.52 15.31 -25.73
N PRO A 173 23.29 16.31 -26.22
CA PRO A 173 23.79 17.40 -25.39
C PRO A 173 22.70 18.28 -24.77
N THR A 174 21.45 18.19 -25.24
CA THR A 174 20.33 18.97 -24.69
C THR A 174 19.72 18.34 -23.43
N LEU A 175 20.05 17.07 -23.16
CA LEU A 175 19.55 16.34 -22.00
C LEU A 175 20.18 16.86 -20.69
N THR A 176 19.34 17.42 -19.82
CA THR A 176 19.80 17.93 -18.53
C THR A 176 19.93 16.83 -17.47
N LEU A 177 21.07 16.80 -16.76
CA LEU A 177 21.36 15.87 -15.65
C LEU A 177 20.94 16.44 -14.29
N ASN A 178 19.72 16.96 -14.22
CA ASN A 178 19.25 17.75 -13.08
C ASN A 178 18.14 17.05 -12.28
N GLY A 179 17.87 15.77 -12.49
CA GLY A 179 16.81 15.06 -11.78
C GLY A 179 15.40 15.24 -12.34
N TYR A 180 15.15 16.12 -13.33
CA TYR A 180 13.80 16.30 -13.90
C TYR A 180 13.62 15.62 -15.25
N SER A 181 14.70 15.29 -15.94
CA SER A 181 14.61 14.69 -17.27
C SER A 181 13.99 13.29 -17.23
N LYS A 182 13.42 12.88 -18.37
CA LYS A 182 12.65 11.64 -18.51
C LYS A 182 13.30 10.38 -17.91
N PRO A 183 14.62 10.13 -18.01
CA PRO A 183 15.25 8.97 -17.38
C PRO A 183 14.97 8.86 -15.88
N TYR A 184 14.93 9.98 -15.15
CA TYR A 184 14.68 9.97 -13.71
C TYR A 184 13.24 9.55 -13.39
N LEU A 185 12.26 10.05 -14.16
CA LEU A 185 10.83 9.71 -13.99
C LEU A 185 10.54 8.26 -14.39
N ASP A 186 11.22 7.75 -15.42
CA ASP A 186 11.11 6.36 -15.85
C ASP A 186 11.63 5.43 -14.75
N TRP A 187 12.79 5.75 -14.16
CA TRP A 187 13.35 4.94 -13.07
C TRP A 187 12.63 5.11 -11.74
N LEU A 188 12.04 6.27 -11.45
CA LEU A 188 11.11 6.43 -10.33
C LEU A 188 9.95 5.44 -10.47
N SER A 189 9.36 5.38 -11.66
CA SER A 189 8.23 4.49 -11.96
C SER A 189 8.64 3.02 -11.84
N ILE A 190 9.78 2.63 -12.43
CA ILE A 190 10.34 1.29 -12.24
C ILE A 190 10.54 0.99 -10.75
N GLY A 191 11.10 1.94 -9.98
CA GLY A 191 11.31 1.80 -8.55
C GLY A 191 10.03 1.58 -7.77
N THR A 192 9.01 2.39 -8.00
CA THR A 192 7.69 2.22 -7.38
C THR A 192 7.06 0.88 -7.74
N ALA A 193 7.13 0.46 -9.01
CA ALA A 193 6.65 -0.86 -9.42
C ALA A 193 7.43 -1.97 -8.71
N THR A 194 8.76 -1.91 -8.66
CA THR A 194 9.62 -2.89 -7.96
C THR A 194 9.30 -2.96 -6.47
N ILE A 195 9.12 -1.82 -5.80
CA ILE A 195 8.74 -1.77 -4.39
C ILE A 195 7.35 -2.40 -4.20
N GLY A 196 6.37 -2.04 -5.04
CA GLY A 196 5.03 -2.60 -5.00
C GLY A 196 4.97 -4.11 -5.32
N ALA A 197 5.94 -4.65 -6.05
CA ALA A 197 6.07 -6.09 -6.23
C ALA A 197 6.28 -6.84 -4.91
N GLY A 198 6.82 -6.17 -3.89
CA GLY A 198 6.87 -6.66 -2.51
C GLY A 198 5.49 -6.98 -1.95
N PHE A 199 4.45 -6.21 -2.29
CA PHE A 199 3.08 -6.53 -1.90
C PHE A 199 2.61 -7.86 -2.48
N ALA A 200 2.89 -8.13 -3.77
CA ALA A 200 2.52 -9.40 -4.39
C ALA A 200 3.24 -10.59 -3.73
N ILE A 201 4.51 -10.44 -3.36
CA ILE A 201 5.30 -11.50 -2.72
C ILE A 201 4.87 -11.71 -1.26
N PHE A 202 4.92 -10.67 -0.43
CA PHE A 202 4.63 -10.78 1.00
C PHE A 202 3.15 -10.99 1.27
N GLY A 203 2.26 -10.37 0.48
CA GLY A 203 0.83 -10.65 0.53
C GLY A 203 0.52 -12.11 0.20
N HIS A 204 1.23 -12.70 -0.77
CA HIS A 204 1.11 -14.14 -1.04
C HIS A 204 1.56 -14.97 0.14
N PHE A 205 2.76 -14.74 0.66
CA PHE A 205 3.23 -15.50 1.82
C PHE A 205 2.32 -15.35 3.04
N LEU A 206 1.75 -14.17 3.25
CA LEU A 206 0.79 -13.90 4.31
C LEU A 206 -0.47 -14.75 4.17
N LEU A 207 -1.08 -14.71 2.98
CA LEU A 207 -2.29 -15.47 2.69
C LEU A 207 -2.04 -16.97 2.74
N ARG A 208 -0.86 -17.42 2.30
CA ARG A 208 -0.45 -18.83 2.36
C ARG A 208 -0.34 -19.41 3.76
N LEU A 209 -0.38 -18.58 4.81
CA LEU A 209 -0.48 -19.07 6.19
C LEU A 209 -1.85 -19.72 6.48
N ARG A 210 -2.89 -19.41 5.69
CA ARG A 210 -4.27 -19.85 5.94
C ARG A 210 -5.02 -20.34 4.70
N PHE A 211 -4.59 -19.96 3.51
CA PHE A 211 -5.29 -20.23 2.26
C PHE A 211 -4.41 -20.97 1.27
N ASP A 212 -5.05 -21.63 0.30
CA ASP A 212 -4.35 -22.24 -0.83
C ASP A 212 -3.79 -21.18 -1.80
N HIS A 213 -3.07 -21.66 -2.83
CA HIS A 213 -2.46 -20.79 -3.83
C HIS A 213 -3.48 -19.99 -4.62
N GLN A 214 -4.58 -20.61 -5.05
CA GLN A 214 -5.54 -20.00 -5.96
C GLN A 214 -6.28 -18.86 -5.28
N ILE A 215 -6.74 -19.09 -4.05
CA ILE A 215 -7.38 -18.08 -3.22
C ILE A 215 -6.40 -16.94 -2.95
N SER A 216 -5.16 -17.26 -2.56
CA SER A 216 -4.16 -16.25 -2.24
C SER A 216 -3.85 -15.35 -3.44
N LYS A 217 -3.66 -15.96 -4.61
CA LYS A 217 -3.40 -15.27 -5.88
C LYS A 217 -4.56 -14.37 -6.28
N ARG A 218 -5.79 -14.89 -6.26
CA ARG A 218 -7.01 -14.13 -6.58
C ARG A 218 -7.20 -12.96 -5.64
N ALA A 219 -6.92 -13.14 -4.36
CA ALA A 219 -7.00 -12.09 -3.35
C ALA A 219 -6.02 -10.94 -3.62
N ILE A 220 -4.77 -11.24 -3.97
CA ILE A 220 -3.77 -10.21 -4.33
C ILE A 220 -4.20 -9.45 -5.57
N ILE A 221 -4.55 -10.16 -6.64
CA ILE A 221 -4.92 -9.54 -7.92
C ILE A 221 -6.17 -8.71 -7.79
N GLY A 222 -7.22 -9.23 -7.18
CA GLY A 222 -8.44 -8.46 -7.02
C GLY A 222 -8.29 -7.34 -5.99
N THR A 223 -7.39 -7.45 -5.02
CA THR A 223 -7.02 -6.29 -4.20
C THR A 223 -6.29 -5.23 -5.00
N LEU A 224 -5.54 -5.56 -6.06
CA LEU A 224 -4.97 -4.53 -6.94
C LEU A 224 -6.04 -3.93 -7.86
N LEU A 225 -6.89 -4.75 -8.47
CA LEU A 225 -7.76 -4.33 -9.56
C LEU A 225 -9.15 -3.84 -9.13
N ALA A 226 -9.69 -4.34 -8.01
CA ALA A 226 -11.03 -3.98 -7.52
C ALA A 226 -11.01 -2.80 -6.54
N THR A 227 -9.86 -2.14 -6.45
CA THR A 227 -9.59 -1.05 -5.53
C THR A 227 -8.64 -0.05 -6.23
N PRO A 228 -8.28 1.07 -5.58
CA PRO A 228 -7.26 1.98 -6.12
C PRO A 228 -5.82 1.47 -6.06
N GLY A 229 -5.59 0.20 -5.69
CA GLY A 229 -4.25 -0.39 -5.66
C GLY A 229 -3.55 -0.29 -7.01
N ALA A 230 -4.23 -0.64 -8.10
CA ALA A 230 -3.67 -0.52 -9.45
C ALA A 230 -3.40 0.94 -9.84
N PHE A 231 -4.26 1.86 -9.41
CA PHE A 231 -4.06 3.29 -9.66
C PHE A 231 -2.74 3.76 -9.04
N TYR A 232 -2.51 3.50 -7.76
CA TYR A 232 -1.29 3.98 -7.10
C TYR A 232 -0.03 3.13 -7.37
N CYS A 233 -0.18 1.86 -7.73
CA CYS A 233 0.97 1.00 -8.05
C CYS A 233 1.47 1.21 -9.48
N PHE A 234 0.59 1.61 -10.42
CA PHE A 234 0.92 1.64 -11.84
C PHE A 234 0.66 3.00 -12.51
N ARG A 235 -0.38 3.74 -12.12
CA ARG A 235 -0.71 5.00 -12.81
C ARG A 235 -0.11 6.23 -12.14
N ASP A 236 -0.22 6.33 -10.83
CA ASP A 236 0.24 7.47 -10.06
C ASP A 236 1.39 7.06 -9.15
N MET A 237 2.50 6.72 -9.82
CA MET A 237 3.64 6.03 -9.21
C MET A 237 4.50 6.94 -8.33
N GLY A 238 4.19 8.24 -8.30
CA GLY A 238 4.75 9.21 -7.35
C GLY A 238 4.17 9.08 -5.93
N PHE A 239 3.19 8.21 -5.69
CA PHE A 239 2.57 8.11 -4.36
C PHE A 239 3.22 7.04 -3.46
N PRO A 240 3.15 7.20 -2.13
CA PRO A 240 3.76 6.28 -1.16
C PRO A 240 3.06 4.93 -1.02
N HIS A 241 1.97 4.71 -1.77
CA HIS A 241 0.99 3.66 -1.49
C HIS A 241 1.56 2.27 -1.78
N ALA A 242 2.30 2.10 -2.89
CA ALA A 242 2.97 0.84 -3.21
C ALA A 242 3.96 0.41 -2.11
N ALA A 243 4.75 1.37 -1.60
CA ALA A 243 5.68 1.15 -0.49
C ALA A 243 4.95 0.82 0.82
N SER A 244 3.84 1.50 1.10
CA SER A 244 2.98 1.22 2.25
C SER A 244 2.43 -0.21 2.20
N MET A 245 1.85 -0.61 1.07
CA MET A 245 1.29 -1.95 0.88
C MET A 245 2.35 -3.04 1.04
N ALA A 246 3.52 -2.87 0.43
CA ALA A 246 4.60 -3.84 0.51
C ALA A 246 5.18 -3.99 1.92
N SER A 247 5.47 -2.87 2.59
CA SER A 247 6.06 -2.87 3.94
C SER A 247 5.10 -3.42 5.00
N ILE A 248 3.80 -3.08 4.94
CA ILE A 248 2.78 -3.64 5.84
C ILE A 248 2.60 -5.14 5.60
N ALA A 249 2.49 -5.58 4.34
CA ALA A 249 2.36 -7.00 4.03
C ALA A 249 3.56 -7.80 4.54
N CYS A 250 4.77 -7.26 4.42
CA CYS A 250 6.00 -7.84 4.99
C CYS A 250 5.93 -7.92 6.52
N PHE A 251 5.60 -6.82 7.19
CA PHE A 251 5.45 -6.77 8.65
C PHE A 251 4.46 -7.81 9.17
N LEU A 252 3.26 -7.86 8.58
CA LEU A 252 2.21 -8.80 8.98
C LEU A 252 2.66 -10.25 8.73
N TRP A 253 3.33 -10.53 7.61
CA TRP A 253 3.87 -11.86 7.33
C TRP A 253 4.93 -12.30 8.33
N VAL A 254 5.88 -11.43 8.66
CA VAL A 254 6.90 -11.73 9.67
C VAL A 254 6.25 -12.00 11.03
N TRP A 255 5.26 -11.19 11.43
CA TRP A 255 4.59 -11.37 12.71
C TRP A 255 3.76 -12.66 12.76
N LEU A 256 2.89 -12.87 11.77
CA LEU A 256 1.80 -13.84 11.89
C LEU A 256 2.20 -15.24 11.44
N ARG A 257 3.38 -15.37 10.84
CA ARG A 257 4.05 -16.66 10.64
C ARG A 257 4.38 -17.33 11.98
N ASP A 258 4.75 -16.54 12.99
CA ASP A 258 5.13 -17.04 14.32
C ASP A 258 4.73 -16.01 15.40
N PRO A 259 3.42 -15.87 15.68
CA PRO A 259 2.93 -14.79 16.51
C PRO A 259 3.44 -14.90 17.95
N ASP A 260 3.52 -16.11 18.50
CA ASP A 260 3.90 -16.35 19.89
C ASP A 260 5.41 -16.09 20.15
N ARG A 261 6.23 -16.00 19.10
CA ARG A 261 7.68 -15.78 19.21
C ARG A 261 8.01 -14.33 19.59
N ILE A 262 8.82 -14.18 20.63
CA ILE A 262 9.29 -12.88 21.13
C ILE A 262 10.79 -12.91 21.49
N ASP A 263 11.63 -13.17 20.48
CA ASP A 263 13.10 -13.11 20.61
C ASP A 263 13.72 -11.94 19.82
N TRP A 264 15.02 -11.70 19.95
CA TRP A 264 15.69 -10.48 19.44
C TRP A 264 15.71 -10.49 17.93
N LYS A 265 15.78 -11.69 17.34
CA LYS A 265 15.69 -11.89 15.91
C LYS A 265 14.30 -11.47 15.42
N GLN A 266 13.24 -11.92 16.08
CA GLN A 266 11.87 -11.55 15.74
C GLN A 266 11.63 -10.05 15.93
N ILE A 267 12.09 -9.49 17.06
CA ILE A 267 12.00 -8.05 17.32
C ILE A 267 12.70 -7.23 16.22
N PHE A 268 13.91 -7.62 15.81
CA PHE A 268 14.62 -6.97 14.71
C PHE A 268 13.88 -7.12 13.37
N LEU A 269 13.45 -8.34 13.02
CA LEU A 269 12.75 -8.62 11.77
C LEU A 269 11.38 -7.92 11.67
N LEU A 270 10.73 -7.62 12.80
CA LEU A 270 9.50 -6.83 12.84
C LEU A 270 9.76 -5.32 12.79
N SER A 271 10.80 -4.86 13.49
CA SER A 271 11.13 -3.43 13.58
C SER A 271 11.45 -2.84 12.21
N VAL A 272 12.16 -3.57 11.35
CA VAL A 272 12.57 -3.08 10.02
C VAL A 272 11.37 -2.73 9.12
N PRO A 273 10.49 -3.67 8.74
CA PRO A 273 9.35 -3.36 7.87
C PRO A 273 8.35 -2.42 8.53
N LEU A 274 8.17 -2.49 9.86
CA LEU A 274 7.32 -1.56 10.59
C LEU A 274 7.85 -0.13 10.51
N SER A 275 9.15 0.08 10.73
CA SER A 275 9.77 1.41 10.65
C SER A 275 9.78 1.96 9.23
N ILE A 276 10.06 1.11 8.23
CA ILE A 276 9.92 1.50 6.81
C ILE A 276 8.47 1.95 6.55
N SER A 277 7.47 1.19 7.02
CA SER A 277 6.08 1.56 6.83
C SER A 277 5.72 2.88 7.51
N ALA A 278 6.24 3.15 8.72
CA ALA A 278 6.03 4.38 9.47
C ALA A 278 6.74 5.59 8.83
N LEU A 279 7.95 5.38 8.30
CA LEU A 279 8.68 6.37 7.53
C LEU A 279 8.00 6.69 6.20
N VAL A 280 7.29 5.73 5.60
CA VAL A 280 6.51 5.96 4.37
C VAL A 280 5.22 6.73 4.69
N ARG A 281 4.53 6.34 5.76
CA ARG A 281 3.34 7.00 6.30
C ARG A 281 3.28 6.79 7.82
N TRP A 282 3.30 7.88 8.60
CA TRP A 282 3.33 7.80 10.06
C TRP A 282 2.12 7.06 10.65
N GLN A 283 0.98 7.06 9.95
CA GLN A 283 -0.22 6.30 10.33
C GLN A 283 0.04 4.78 10.39
N ASN A 284 0.98 4.27 9.58
CA ASN A 284 1.32 2.85 9.58
C ASN A 284 1.99 2.40 10.90
N SER A 285 2.51 3.33 11.71
CA SER A 285 3.04 3.00 13.03
C SER A 285 2.00 2.33 13.95
N LEU A 286 0.71 2.59 13.72
CA LEU A 286 -0.38 1.99 14.48
C LEU A 286 -0.46 0.46 14.34
N PHE A 287 0.12 -0.12 13.27
CA PHE A 287 0.23 -1.57 13.14
C PHE A 287 1.07 -2.22 14.25
N ALA A 288 1.93 -1.46 14.94
CA ALA A 288 2.67 -1.93 16.10
C ALA A 288 1.75 -2.33 17.27
N LEU A 289 0.56 -1.71 17.38
CA LEU A 289 -0.37 -1.99 18.47
C LEU A 289 -0.85 -3.44 18.44
N ALA A 290 -1.02 -4.04 17.27
CA ALA A 290 -1.54 -5.40 17.13
C ALA A 290 -0.62 -6.46 17.79
N PRO A 291 0.68 -6.58 17.47
CA PRO A 291 1.57 -7.49 18.18
C PRO A 291 1.79 -7.11 19.65
N VAL A 292 1.80 -5.83 19.99
CA VAL A 292 2.01 -5.39 21.38
C VAL A 292 0.84 -5.80 22.27
N VAL A 293 -0.39 -5.46 21.88
CA VAL A 293 -1.61 -5.84 22.61
C VAL A 293 -1.71 -7.36 22.70
N TYR A 294 -1.43 -8.05 21.59
CA TYR A 294 -1.42 -9.50 21.58
C TYR A 294 -0.42 -10.09 22.56
N TRP A 295 0.86 -9.70 22.47
CA TRP A 295 1.85 -10.21 23.39
C TRP A 295 1.45 -9.89 24.81
N LEU A 296 1.05 -8.65 25.15
CA LEU A 296 0.59 -8.27 26.48
C LEU A 296 -0.54 -9.19 27.00
N SER A 297 -1.46 -9.65 26.15
CA SER A 297 -2.52 -10.59 26.53
C SER A 297 -2.04 -12.01 26.90
N LEU A 298 -0.83 -12.40 26.50
CA LEU A 298 -0.24 -13.69 26.86
C LEU A 298 0.34 -13.65 28.28
N PHE A 299 -0.26 -14.37 29.22
CA PHE A 299 0.31 -14.50 30.56
C PHE A 299 1.51 -15.47 30.55
N PRO A 300 2.64 -15.13 31.21
CA PRO A 300 3.72 -16.08 31.38
C PRO A 300 3.23 -17.26 32.23
N HIS A 301 3.45 -18.48 31.75
CA HIS A 301 3.20 -19.71 32.51
C HIS A 301 4.54 -20.38 32.83
N GLY A 302 4.71 -20.91 34.04
CA GLY A 302 5.92 -21.64 34.45
C GLY A 302 6.36 -21.33 35.87
N ALA A 303 7.55 -21.83 36.23
CA ALA A 303 8.09 -21.77 37.59
C ALA A 303 8.49 -20.35 38.05
N ASP A 304 8.77 -19.42 37.11
CA ASP A 304 9.09 -18.02 37.41
C ASP A 304 8.35 -17.05 36.45
N PRO A 305 7.08 -16.72 36.75
CA PRO A 305 6.28 -15.82 35.92
C PRO A 305 6.83 -14.39 35.85
N LEU A 306 7.50 -13.91 36.92
CA LEU A 306 8.02 -12.54 36.99
C LEU A 306 9.19 -12.35 36.01
N ARG A 307 10.11 -13.31 35.95
CA ARG A 307 11.20 -13.29 34.97
C ARG A 307 10.68 -13.38 33.53
N GLY A 308 9.67 -14.21 33.28
CA GLY A 308 9.00 -14.30 31.99
C GLY A 308 8.37 -12.98 31.55
N LEU A 309 7.67 -12.29 32.48
CA LEU A 309 7.08 -10.97 32.23
C LEU A 309 8.15 -9.90 31.95
N SER A 310 9.22 -9.86 32.73
CA SER A 310 10.33 -8.90 32.55
C SER A 310 11.01 -9.06 31.19
N GLN A 311 11.30 -10.30 30.78
CA GLN A 311 11.88 -10.58 29.46
C GLN A 311 10.95 -10.11 28.34
N LYS A 312 9.66 -10.40 28.46
CA LYS A 312 8.65 -9.97 27.49
C LYS A 312 8.56 -8.45 27.37
N ILE A 313 8.48 -7.72 28.49
CA ILE A 313 8.47 -6.25 28.50
C ILE A 313 9.75 -5.71 27.85
N THR A 314 10.91 -6.27 28.20
CA THR A 314 12.20 -5.87 27.60
C THR A 314 12.20 -5.99 26.08
N ARG A 315 11.58 -7.04 25.53
CA ARG A 315 11.50 -7.26 24.08
C ARG A 315 10.53 -6.27 23.41
N ILE A 316 9.39 -5.99 24.06
CA ILE A 316 8.42 -4.98 23.59
C ILE A 316 9.07 -3.59 23.58
N LEU A 317 9.80 -3.23 24.64
CA LEU A 317 10.57 -1.98 24.67
C LEU A 317 11.67 -1.98 23.60
N GLY A 318 12.29 -3.13 23.36
CA GLY A 318 13.25 -3.34 22.28
C GLY A 318 12.68 -3.08 20.88
N LEU A 319 11.44 -3.49 20.60
CA LEU A 319 10.73 -3.14 19.36
C LEU A 319 10.58 -1.62 19.23
N GLY A 320 10.12 -0.96 20.29
CA GLY A 320 9.98 0.50 20.32
C GLY A 320 11.32 1.22 20.10
N ALA A 321 12.37 0.79 20.78
CA ALA A 321 13.71 1.36 20.66
C ALA A 321 14.30 1.19 19.25
N LEU A 322 14.19 0.01 18.65
CA LEU A 322 14.64 -0.19 17.26
C LEU A 322 13.82 0.64 16.28
N CYS A 323 12.51 0.72 16.45
CA CYS A 323 11.67 1.56 15.60
C CYS A 323 12.04 3.04 15.71
N PHE A 324 12.31 3.51 16.93
CA PHE A 324 12.79 4.86 17.18
C PHE A 324 14.12 5.13 16.46
N VAL A 325 15.09 4.22 16.55
CA VAL A 325 16.39 4.35 15.86
C VAL A 325 16.19 4.44 14.34
N PHE A 326 15.38 3.57 13.74
CA PHE A 326 15.11 3.63 12.30
C PHE A 326 14.35 4.89 11.88
N CYS A 327 13.45 5.40 12.73
CA CYS A 327 12.68 6.61 12.45
C CYS A 327 13.42 7.91 12.83
N LEU A 328 14.62 7.82 13.41
CA LEU A 328 15.39 8.97 13.87
C LEU A 328 15.62 10.04 12.77
N PRO A 329 15.93 9.69 11.50
CA PRO A 329 16.05 10.67 10.44
C PRO A 329 14.78 11.51 10.25
N GLN A 330 13.60 10.91 10.34
CA GLN A 330 12.32 11.63 10.23
C GLN A 330 12.09 12.58 11.42
N LEU A 331 12.42 12.13 12.63
CA LEU A 331 12.27 12.95 13.84
C LEU A 331 13.19 14.17 13.82
N LEU A 332 14.41 14.01 13.32
CA LEU A 332 15.33 15.13 13.09
C LEU A 332 14.75 16.14 12.10
N ILE A 333 14.11 15.68 11.02
CA ILE A 333 13.45 16.57 10.04
C ILE A 333 12.30 17.35 10.68
N PHE A 334 11.48 16.70 11.51
CA PHE A 334 10.43 17.40 12.25
C PHE A 334 11.00 18.48 13.17
N ARG A 335 12.13 18.20 13.83
CA ARG A 335 12.80 19.18 14.67
C ARG A 335 13.43 20.33 13.88
N LEU A 336 13.98 20.05 12.70
CA LEU A 336 14.62 21.05 11.84
C LEU A 336 13.60 21.99 11.20
N ARG A 337 12.42 21.48 10.83
CA ARG A 337 11.38 22.24 10.11
C ARG A 337 10.24 22.73 11.00
N GLY A 338 10.10 22.19 12.21
CA GLY A 338 8.96 22.44 13.10
C GLY A 338 9.37 22.76 14.53
N PRO A 339 8.45 23.31 15.34
CA PRO A 339 8.73 23.72 16.72
C PRO A 339 9.02 22.53 17.66
N SER A 340 8.66 21.30 17.30
CA SER A 340 8.80 20.11 18.15
C SER A 340 9.19 18.85 17.38
N TRP A 341 9.69 17.84 18.10
CA TRP A 341 10.02 16.51 17.55
C TRP A 341 8.82 15.72 17.03
N LEU A 342 7.61 16.15 17.38
CA LEU A 342 6.33 15.55 16.98
C LEU A 342 5.44 16.57 16.26
N SER A 343 6.06 17.59 15.64
CA SER A 343 5.33 18.56 14.82
C SER A 343 4.81 17.83 13.58
N LEU A 344 3.60 17.28 13.70
CA LEU A 344 2.81 16.87 12.56
C LEU A 344 2.57 18.14 11.76
N GLN A 345 3.35 18.33 10.70
CA GLN A 345 3.22 19.54 9.89
C GLN A 345 1.87 19.59 9.17
N HIS A 346 1.08 18.51 9.16
CA HIS A 346 -0.34 18.59 8.81
C HIS A 346 -1.09 19.45 9.86
N GLY A 347 -1.26 20.74 9.56
CA GLY A 347 -1.71 21.77 10.50
C GLY A 347 -2.50 22.89 9.83
N GLY A 348 -3.69 22.57 9.30
CA GLY A 348 -4.68 23.56 8.84
C GLY A 348 -6.02 23.33 9.57
N PRO A 349 -6.88 24.36 9.70
CA PRO A 349 -7.99 24.47 10.67
C PRO A 349 -9.11 23.41 10.64
N GLU A 350 -9.01 22.38 9.80
CA GLU A 350 -9.97 21.27 9.73
C GLU A 350 -9.45 19.94 10.33
N GLU A 351 -8.28 19.98 10.96
CA GLU A 351 -7.52 18.87 11.56
C GLU A 351 -8.31 17.76 12.29
N PHE A 352 -7.73 16.55 12.22
CA PHE A 352 -7.97 15.37 13.06
C PHE A 352 -8.82 15.65 14.30
N SER A 353 -10.10 15.28 14.24
CA SER A 353 -11.06 15.57 15.30
C SER A 353 -11.58 14.30 15.94
N TRP A 354 -11.21 14.09 17.20
CA TRP A 354 -11.75 13.02 18.05
C TRP A 354 -13.26 13.13 18.24
N SER A 355 -13.82 14.34 18.17
CA SER A 355 -15.22 14.62 18.48
C SER A 355 -16.14 14.53 17.26
N THR A 356 -15.61 14.50 16.04
CA THR A 356 -16.41 14.51 14.81
C THR A 356 -15.98 13.41 13.82
N PRO A 357 -16.26 12.13 14.11
CA PRO A 357 -15.91 11.03 13.20
C PRO A 357 -16.64 11.16 11.86
N LYS A 358 -15.92 11.05 10.74
CA LYS A 358 -16.45 11.24 9.37
C LYS A 358 -16.85 9.92 8.68
N PHE A 359 -17.45 8.98 9.40
CA PHE A 359 -17.74 7.62 8.90
C PHE A 359 -18.52 7.58 7.59
N PHE A 360 -19.68 8.23 7.57
CA PHE A 360 -20.57 8.18 6.42
C PHE A 360 -19.96 8.87 5.20
N SER A 361 -19.20 9.94 5.43
CA SER A 361 -18.46 10.62 4.38
C SER A 361 -17.28 9.77 3.87
N LEU A 362 -16.62 8.98 4.71
CA LEU A 362 -15.62 8.01 4.24
C LEU A 362 -16.27 6.88 3.43
N ALA A 363 -17.44 6.38 3.85
CA ALA A 363 -18.06 5.21 3.24
C ALA A 363 -18.87 5.54 1.97
N PHE A 364 -19.61 6.65 1.96
CA PHE A 364 -20.69 6.90 0.99
C PHE A 364 -20.64 8.28 0.31
N ASP A 365 -19.60 9.07 0.52
CA ASP A 365 -19.46 10.34 -0.19
C ASP A 365 -19.41 10.13 -1.71
N ASP A 366 -20.05 11.04 -2.44
CA ASP A 366 -20.23 10.94 -3.89
C ASP A 366 -18.92 11.14 -4.66
N ARG A 367 -17.94 11.84 -4.11
CA ARG A 367 -16.65 12.13 -4.75
C ARG A 367 -15.58 11.10 -4.44
N TYR A 368 -15.64 10.47 -3.28
CA TYR A 368 -14.55 9.63 -2.77
C TYR A 368 -14.97 8.59 -1.73
N GLY A 369 -16.27 8.35 -1.57
CA GLY A 369 -16.82 7.33 -0.69
C GLY A 369 -16.32 5.94 -1.05
N LEU A 370 -15.75 5.26 -0.06
CA LEU A 370 -15.11 3.97 -0.20
C LEU A 370 -16.04 2.89 -0.76
N LEU A 371 -17.24 2.75 -0.18
CA LEU A 371 -18.21 1.75 -0.59
C LEU A 371 -18.95 2.18 -1.87
N PHE A 372 -19.05 3.49 -2.11
CA PHE A 372 -19.68 4.03 -3.31
C PHE A 372 -18.83 3.77 -4.56
N TRP A 373 -17.54 4.13 -4.51
CA TRP A 373 -16.62 3.95 -5.64
C TRP A 373 -16.01 2.56 -5.73
N HIS A 374 -15.90 1.87 -4.59
CA HIS A 374 -15.30 0.54 -4.50
C HIS A 374 -16.19 -0.39 -3.67
N PRO A 375 -17.37 -0.78 -4.21
CA PRO A 375 -18.30 -1.69 -3.53
C PRO A 375 -17.65 -3.04 -3.21
N PHE A 376 -16.51 -3.36 -3.82
CA PHE A 376 -15.67 -4.48 -3.45
C PHE A 376 -15.29 -4.52 -1.97
N TYR A 377 -15.10 -3.37 -1.32
CA TYR A 377 -14.83 -3.30 0.11
C TYR A 377 -16.00 -3.77 0.97
N PHE A 378 -17.24 -3.65 0.48
CA PHE A 378 -18.41 -4.24 1.13
C PHE A 378 -18.31 -5.78 1.11
N LEU A 379 -17.94 -6.37 -0.04
CA LEU A 379 -17.74 -7.82 -0.16
C LEU A 379 -16.61 -8.30 0.76
N CYS A 380 -15.51 -7.56 0.85
CA CYS A 380 -14.47 -7.82 1.84
C CYS A 380 -15.03 -7.81 3.27
N GLY A 381 -15.77 -6.76 3.65
CA GLY A 381 -16.40 -6.67 4.97
C GLY A 381 -17.30 -7.88 5.28
N LEU A 382 -18.16 -8.26 4.33
CA LEU A 382 -19.04 -9.41 4.44
C LEU A 382 -18.26 -10.73 4.56
N GLY A 383 -17.22 -10.93 3.75
CA GLY A 383 -16.33 -12.09 3.83
C GLY A 383 -15.64 -12.19 5.20
N GLY A 384 -15.25 -11.07 5.80
CA GLY A 384 -14.73 -11.00 7.16
C GLY A 384 -15.74 -11.42 8.23
N VAL A 385 -16.99 -10.93 8.13
CA VAL A 385 -18.08 -11.31 9.04
C VAL A 385 -18.43 -12.79 8.92
N LEU A 386 -18.54 -13.31 7.71
CA LEU A 386 -18.79 -14.73 7.47
C LEU A 386 -17.65 -15.59 8.03
N TYR A 387 -16.40 -15.13 7.93
CA TYR A 387 -15.28 -15.83 8.55
C TYR A 387 -15.40 -15.87 10.09
N LEU A 388 -15.73 -14.74 10.72
CA LEU A 388 -15.98 -14.68 12.16
C LEU A 388 -17.06 -15.66 12.61
N SER A 389 -18.13 -15.82 11.83
CA SER A 389 -19.21 -16.74 12.15
C SER A 389 -18.82 -18.23 12.13
N ARG A 390 -17.67 -18.60 11.53
CA ARG A 390 -17.19 -19.99 11.45
C ARG A 390 -16.31 -20.41 12.64
N GLY A 391 -16.24 -19.58 13.67
CA GLY A 391 -15.45 -19.82 14.88
C GLY A 391 -14.20 -18.95 14.90
N VAL A 392 -14.10 -18.10 15.93
CA VAL A 392 -13.04 -17.11 16.05
C VAL A 392 -11.97 -17.62 17.00
N ASN A 393 -10.75 -17.84 16.52
CA ASN A 393 -9.60 -17.91 17.42
C ASN A 393 -9.12 -16.50 17.75
N TRP A 394 -8.49 -16.30 18.90
CA TRP A 394 -7.97 -14.99 19.31
C TRP A 394 -6.99 -14.39 18.26
N ARG A 395 -6.33 -15.23 17.45
CA ARG A 395 -5.50 -14.80 16.32
C ARG A 395 -6.33 -13.99 15.33
N THR A 396 -7.52 -14.49 14.96
CA THR A 396 -8.51 -13.83 14.10
C THR A 396 -9.03 -12.53 14.70
N LEU A 397 -9.20 -12.45 16.03
CA LEU A 397 -9.58 -11.21 16.71
C LEU A 397 -8.50 -10.14 16.68
N LEU A 398 -7.21 -10.49 16.59
CA LEU A 398 -6.14 -9.51 16.43
C LEU A 398 -5.97 -9.03 15.00
N TRP A 399 -6.26 -9.88 14.02
CA TRP A 399 -6.36 -9.48 12.63
C TRP A 399 -7.49 -8.46 12.44
N ILE A 400 -8.62 -8.69 13.11
CA ILE A 400 -9.79 -7.84 13.07
C ILE A 400 -9.66 -6.64 14.01
N GLY A 401 -8.94 -6.78 15.12
CA GLY A 401 -8.58 -5.69 16.02
C GLY A 401 -7.60 -4.72 15.35
N GLY A 402 -6.64 -5.25 14.58
CA GLY A 402 -5.80 -4.46 13.67
C GLY A 402 -6.65 -3.74 12.63
N PHE A 403 -7.61 -4.43 12.00
CA PHE A 403 -8.60 -3.83 11.09
C PHE A 403 -9.53 -2.81 11.79
N ALA A 404 -9.88 -2.99 13.06
CA ALA A 404 -10.75 -2.08 13.80
C ALA A 404 -10.01 -0.82 14.26
N VAL A 405 -8.78 -0.97 14.78
CA VAL A 405 -7.83 0.13 15.08
C VAL A 405 -7.48 0.89 13.79
N TRP A 406 -7.48 0.18 12.67
CA TRP A 406 -7.25 0.71 11.33
C TRP A 406 -8.45 1.49 10.77
N CYS A 407 -9.66 0.94 10.85
CA CYS A 407 -10.89 1.70 10.60
C CYS A 407 -10.84 2.95 11.46
N TRP A 408 -10.55 2.81 12.76
CA TRP A 408 -10.44 3.86 13.78
C TRP A 408 -9.39 4.94 13.44
N ALA A 409 -8.26 4.57 12.84
CA ALA A 409 -7.28 5.53 12.31
C ALA A 409 -7.78 6.25 11.05
N ALA A 410 -8.49 5.54 10.17
CA ALA A 410 -9.16 6.13 9.00
C ALA A 410 -10.36 7.01 9.38
N PHE A 411 -11.00 6.79 10.53
CA PHE A 411 -12.07 7.64 11.10
C PHE A 411 -11.56 9.04 11.50
N LEU A 412 -10.26 9.20 11.76
CA LEU A 412 -9.67 10.43 12.30
C LEU A 412 -8.81 11.21 11.29
N GLY A 413 -8.40 10.58 10.17
CA GLY A 413 -7.59 11.23 9.13
C GLY A 413 -8.44 12.06 8.17
N GLN A 414 -8.09 13.33 8.00
CA GLN A 414 -8.71 14.23 7.02
C GLN A 414 -8.47 13.79 5.57
N SER A 415 -9.52 13.97 4.78
CA SER A 415 -9.66 13.71 3.35
C SER A 415 -9.63 12.23 2.90
N HIS A 416 -10.71 11.92 2.22
CA HIS A 416 -11.27 10.61 1.91
C HIS A 416 -10.40 9.76 0.97
N ALA A 417 -9.39 10.38 0.34
CA ALA A 417 -8.39 9.71 -0.50
C ALA A 417 -7.23 9.08 0.31
N TRP A 418 -7.02 9.48 1.56
CA TRP A 418 -5.77 9.22 2.30
C TRP A 418 -5.78 7.93 3.12
N ALA A 419 -6.96 7.35 3.35
CA ALA A 419 -7.13 6.07 4.01
C ALA A 419 -6.83 4.88 3.08
N LEU A 420 -7.01 5.07 1.77
CA LEU A 420 -6.93 4.03 0.75
C LEU A 420 -5.70 3.10 0.78
N PRO A 421 -4.44 3.54 0.89
CA PRO A 421 -3.27 2.66 0.84
C PRO A 421 -3.26 1.58 1.92
N ILE A 422 -3.88 1.88 3.06
CA ILE A 422 -3.90 0.99 4.20
C ILE A 422 -5.14 0.07 4.11
N ILE A 423 -6.26 0.57 3.55
CA ILE A 423 -7.41 -0.26 3.11
C ILE A 423 -6.90 -1.35 2.16
N LEU A 424 -6.07 -0.97 1.19
CA LEU A 424 -5.47 -1.85 0.19
C LEU A 424 -4.56 -2.94 0.79
N ALA A 425 -3.80 -2.60 1.83
CA ALA A 425 -2.86 -3.52 2.47
C ALA A 425 -3.52 -4.60 3.35
N LEU A 426 -4.82 -4.50 3.63
CA LEU A 426 -5.54 -5.48 4.45
C LEU A 426 -6.71 -6.14 3.73
N THR A 427 -7.20 -5.57 2.63
CA THR A 427 -8.42 -6.04 1.96
C THR A 427 -8.26 -7.35 1.22
N PHE A 428 -7.03 -7.77 0.96
CA PHE A 428 -6.75 -9.12 0.45
C PHE A 428 -7.09 -10.22 1.46
N LEU A 429 -7.07 -9.95 2.77
CA LEU A 429 -7.37 -10.96 3.80
C LEU A 429 -8.87 -11.31 3.83
N PRO A 430 -9.81 -10.35 3.94
CA PRO A 430 -11.22 -10.66 3.78
C PRO A 430 -11.58 -11.12 2.35
N MET A 431 -10.85 -10.66 1.33
CA MET A 431 -11.07 -11.11 -0.04
C MET A 431 -10.80 -12.61 -0.22
N ALA A 432 -9.74 -13.14 0.39
CA ALA A 432 -9.47 -14.57 0.38
C ALA A 432 -10.66 -15.39 0.92
N PHE A 433 -11.39 -14.86 1.90
CA PHE A 433 -12.59 -15.52 2.43
C PHE A 433 -13.78 -15.49 1.48
N VAL A 434 -13.99 -14.39 0.74
CA VAL A 434 -15.04 -14.33 -0.30
C VAL A 434 -14.85 -15.45 -1.33
N TRP A 435 -13.61 -15.83 -1.65
CA TRP A 435 -13.32 -16.93 -2.59
C TRP A 435 -13.43 -18.33 -1.99
N THR A 436 -13.55 -18.47 -0.67
CA THR A 436 -13.72 -19.75 0.02
C THR A 436 -15.18 -20.10 0.33
N ALA A 437 -16.04 -19.09 0.40
CA ALA A 437 -17.48 -19.25 0.55
C ALA A 437 -18.10 -19.54 -0.83
#